data_AF-A0A2G5WU72-F1
#
_entry.id   AF-A0A2G5WU72-F1
#
_cell.length_a   1.000
_cell.length_b   1.000
_cell.length_c   1.000
_cell.angle_alpha   90.00
_cell.angle_beta   90.00
_cell.angle_gamma   90.00
#
_symmetry.space_group_name_H-M   'P 1'
#
loop_
_entity.id
_entity.type
_entity.pdbx_description
1 polymer ?
#
loop_
_entity_poly.entity_id
_entity_poly.type
_entity_poly.pdbx_seq_one_letter_code
_entity_poly.pdbx_strand_id
1 'polypeptide(L)'
;MNAFWHKLKYTVQEELNGLMEKPQKKENPLELLNQYFLDAQKQTAEIGKLLERQGRLKEELETECQDADLMAMKRRRQLELAEVTGDAELIAFAQEEVEAYEGRVARLSTSIQDATKELLSLERKFEEMKHRVKDMRVRQLQLMGKENVTRAQEKMDRFVKPDQSFSTLDDLHSYIENLGGRTRTPQTHSSMEQRLDSLEKSNAKSQDIV
;
A
#
# COMPACT_ATOMS: atom_id res chain seq x y z
N MET A 1 -4.52 12.90 18.45
CA MET A 1 -3.79 12.46 17.24
C MET A 1 -4.72 11.90 16.14
N ASN A 2 -5.87 12.53 15.86
CA ASN A 2 -6.86 12.01 14.90
C ASN A 2 -7.21 12.97 13.75
N ALA A 3 -6.58 14.15 13.67
CA ALA A 3 -7.00 15.19 12.73
C ALA A 3 -6.65 14.87 11.27
N PHE A 4 -5.48 14.25 11.02
CA PHE A 4 -5.07 13.90 9.66
C PHE A 4 -5.86 12.70 9.11
N TRP A 5 -6.03 11.64 9.91
CA TRP A 5 -6.81 10.47 9.50
C TRP A 5 -8.32 10.75 9.38
N HIS A 6 -8.89 11.61 10.23
CA HIS A 6 -10.28 12.05 10.04
C HIS A 6 -10.41 12.93 8.81
N LYS A 7 -9.51 13.89 8.57
CA LYS A 7 -9.50 14.64 7.31
C LYS A 7 -9.38 13.70 6.11
N LEU A 8 -8.44 12.75 6.11
CA LEU A 8 -8.27 11.80 5.01
C LEU A 8 -9.52 10.92 4.77
N LYS A 9 -10.17 10.43 5.83
CA LYS A 9 -11.37 9.59 5.72
C LYS A 9 -12.59 10.38 5.25
N TYR A 10 -12.82 11.57 5.79
CA TYR A 10 -14.00 12.38 5.49
C TYR A 10 -13.86 13.12 4.15
N THR A 11 -12.69 13.67 3.84
CA THR A 11 -12.42 14.36 2.57
C THR A 11 -12.56 13.40 1.38
N VAL A 12 -12.01 12.18 1.47
CA VAL A 12 -12.15 11.19 0.38
C VAL A 12 -13.60 10.74 0.19
N GLN A 13 -14.40 10.63 1.26
CA GLN A 13 -15.76 10.12 1.15
C GLN A 13 -16.75 11.21 0.69
N GLU A 14 -16.57 12.46 1.14
CA GLU A 14 -17.41 13.60 0.75
C GLU A 14 -17.06 14.14 -0.64
N GLU A 15 -15.78 14.20 -1.02
CA GLU A 15 -15.37 14.67 -2.35
C GLU A 15 -15.70 13.64 -3.44
N LEU A 16 -15.56 12.34 -3.16
CA LEU A 16 -15.87 11.29 -4.14
C LEU A 16 -17.38 11.17 -4.41
N ASN A 17 -18.21 11.40 -3.39
CA ASN A 17 -19.66 11.52 -3.55
C ASN A 17 -20.07 12.84 -4.22
N GLY A 18 -19.45 13.96 -3.86
CA GLY A 18 -19.73 15.28 -4.46
C GLY A 18 -19.25 15.44 -5.91
N LEU A 19 -18.20 14.72 -6.33
CA LEU A 19 -17.67 14.72 -7.70
C LEU A 19 -18.55 13.96 -8.70
N MET A 20 -19.45 13.10 -8.24
CA MET A 20 -20.50 12.54 -9.09
C MET A 20 -21.58 13.57 -9.46
N GLU A 21 -21.81 14.59 -8.63
CA GLU A 21 -22.98 15.48 -8.77
C GLU A 21 -22.75 16.79 -9.52
N LYS A 22 -21.52 17.31 -9.65
CA LYS A 22 -21.30 18.64 -10.26
C LYS A 22 -20.45 18.61 -11.54
N PRO A 23 -20.90 19.17 -12.67
CA PRO A 23 -20.08 19.36 -13.85
C PRO A 23 -19.51 20.78 -13.83
N GLN A 24 -18.24 20.96 -13.44
CA GLN A 24 -17.29 21.91 -14.05
C GLN A 24 -15.93 21.97 -13.32
N LYS A 25 -14.85 22.02 -14.13
CA LYS A 25 -13.42 22.07 -13.79
C LYS A 25 -12.92 20.92 -12.91
N LYS A 26 -12.98 19.70 -13.45
CA LYS A 26 -12.52 18.47 -12.77
C LYS A 26 -11.08 18.16 -13.17
N GLU A 27 -10.15 18.18 -12.22
CA GLU A 27 -8.94 17.35 -12.32
C GLU A 27 -9.36 15.92 -12.67
N ASN A 28 -8.56 15.20 -13.47
CA ASN A 28 -8.92 13.84 -13.84
C ASN A 28 -9.01 13.01 -12.53
N PRO A 29 -10.17 12.42 -12.19
CA PRO A 29 -10.32 11.65 -10.95
C PRO A 29 -9.33 10.48 -10.88
N LEU A 30 -8.84 10.00 -12.03
CA LEU A 30 -7.76 9.03 -12.10
C LEU A 30 -6.41 9.63 -11.67
N GLU A 31 -6.08 10.85 -12.10
CA GLU A 31 -4.83 11.52 -11.71
C GLU A 31 -4.79 11.78 -10.20
N LEU A 32 -5.90 12.26 -9.63
CA LEU A 32 -6.02 12.48 -8.20
C LEU A 32 -5.87 11.16 -7.41
N LEU A 33 -6.54 10.09 -7.84
CA LEU A 33 -6.40 8.78 -7.21
C LEU A 33 -4.96 8.23 -7.33
N ASN A 34 -4.29 8.47 -8.47
CA ASN A 34 -2.90 8.06 -8.67
C ASN A 34 -1.96 8.75 -7.68
N GLN A 35 -2.11 10.06 -7.49
CA GLN A 35 -1.33 10.81 -6.51
C GLN A 35 -1.55 10.29 -5.09
N TYR A 36 -2.81 10.13 -4.69
CA TYR A 36 -3.13 9.56 -3.37
C TYR A 36 -2.57 8.15 -3.18
N PHE A 37 -2.60 7.30 -4.21
CA PHE A 37 -2.05 5.96 -4.14
C PHE A 37 -0.54 5.96 -3.96
N LEU A 38 0.18 6.85 -4.64
CA LEU A 38 1.64 7.00 -4.48
C LEU A 38 1.99 7.50 -3.08
N ASP A 39 1.26 8.52 -2.60
CA ASP A 39 1.47 9.06 -1.25
C ASP A 39 1.18 8.02 -0.17
N ALA A 40 0.09 7.26 -0.31
CA ALA A 40 -0.28 6.20 0.62
C ALA A 40 0.77 5.08 0.65
N GLN A 41 1.34 4.70 -0.50
CA GLN A 41 2.45 3.75 -0.56
C GLN A 41 3.70 4.29 0.14
N LYS A 42 4.08 5.53 -0.13
CA LYS A 42 5.26 6.16 0.48
C LYS A 42 5.12 6.23 2.00
N GLN A 43 3.98 6.70 2.50
CA GLN A 43 3.70 6.79 3.94
C GLN A 43 3.68 5.40 4.59
N THR A 44 3.10 4.40 3.93
CA THR A 44 3.12 3.01 4.44
C THR A 44 4.55 2.50 4.55
N ALA A 45 5.41 2.74 3.55
CA ALA A 45 6.82 2.34 3.61
C ALA A 45 7.59 3.05 4.74
N GLU A 46 7.35 4.34 4.96
CA GLU A 46 7.95 5.11 6.05
C GLU A 46 7.55 4.58 7.42
N ILE A 47 6.25 4.26 7.62
CA ILE A 47 5.76 3.68 8.87
C ILE A 47 6.36 2.28 9.10
N GLY A 48 6.53 1.48 8.04
CA GLY A 48 7.19 0.18 8.15
C GLY A 48 8.61 0.30 8.74
N LYS A 49 9.38 1.32 8.32
CA LYS A 49 10.72 1.59 8.87
C LYS A 49 10.68 2.02 10.34
N LEU A 50 9.70 2.83 10.72
CA LEU A 50 9.52 3.24 12.12
C LEU A 50 9.17 2.05 13.00
N LEU A 51 8.33 1.15 12.51
CA LEU A 51 7.94 -0.07 13.21
C LEU A 51 9.14 -1.01 13.41
N GLU A 52 9.95 -1.20 12.36
CA GLU A 52 11.18 -1.98 12.46
C GLU A 52 12.14 -1.39 13.50
N ARG A 53 12.31 -0.06 13.50
CA ARG A 53 13.14 0.62 14.50
C ARG A 53 12.61 0.43 15.91
N GLN A 54 11.30 0.51 16.11
CA GLN A 54 10.67 0.27 17.42
C GLN A 54 10.91 -1.17 17.90
N GLY A 55 10.85 -2.16 16.98
CA GLY A 55 11.20 -3.55 17.26
C GLY A 55 12.64 -3.68 17.77
N ARG A 56 13.60 -3.06 17.08
CA ARG A 56 15.02 -3.07 17.50
C ARG A 56 15.24 -2.41 18.87
N LEU A 57 14.59 -1.29 19.14
CA LEU A 57 14.68 -0.64 20.46
C LEU A 57 14.15 -1.53 21.59
N LYS A 58 13.08 -2.29 21.33
CA LYS A 58 12.58 -3.29 22.28
C LYS A 58 13.61 -4.40 22.52
N GLU A 59 14.24 -4.92 21.47
CA GLU A 59 15.29 -5.95 21.59
C GLU A 59 16.51 -5.45 22.38
N GLU A 60 16.90 -4.19 22.17
CA GLU A 60 17.97 -3.53 22.95
C GLU A 60 17.59 -3.43 24.44
N LEU A 61 16.35 -3.06 24.76
CA LEU A 61 15.85 -3.05 26.15
C LEU A 61 15.85 -4.44 26.77
N GLU A 62 15.45 -5.47 26.01
CA GLU A 62 15.45 -6.87 26.46
C GLU A 62 16.87 -7.36 26.76
N THR A 63 17.83 -6.98 25.92
CA THR A 63 19.25 -7.31 26.11
C THR A 63 19.81 -6.65 27.37
N GLU A 64 19.62 -5.34 27.54
CA GLU A 64 20.07 -4.62 28.75
C GLU A 64 19.38 -5.16 30.02
N CYS A 65 18.12 -5.59 29.93
CA CYS A 65 17.41 -6.18 31.05
C CYS A 65 18.02 -7.53 31.47
N GLN A 66 18.41 -8.36 30.50
CA GLN A 66 19.11 -9.63 30.77
C GLN A 66 20.48 -9.38 31.42
N ASP A 67 21.25 -8.43 30.90
CA ASP A 67 22.55 -8.07 31.47
C ASP A 67 22.41 -7.53 32.91
N ALA A 68 21.41 -6.69 33.16
CA ALA A 68 21.11 -6.20 34.50
C ALA A 68 20.70 -7.32 35.46
N ASP A 69 19.92 -8.31 35.00
CA ASP A 69 19.52 -9.46 35.81
C ASP A 69 20.72 -10.37 36.15
N LEU A 70 21.58 -10.64 35.17
CA LEU A 70 22.85 -11.36 35.40
C LEU A 70 23.74 -10.64 36.42
N MET A 71 23.80 -9.31 36.37
CA MET A 71 24.54 -8.52 37.33
C MET A 71 23.89 -8.55 38.72
N ALA A 72 22.56 -8.46 38.83
CA ALA A 72 21.84 -8.62 40.10
C ALA A 72 22.14 -10.00 40.73
N MET A 73 22.05 -11.08 39.94
CA MET A 73 22.38 -12.44 40.40
C MET A 73 23.82 -12.55 40.90
N LYS A 74 24.78 -11.93 40.19
CA LYS A 74 26.19 -11.91 40.59
C LYS A 74 26.37 -11.17 41.92
N ARG A 75 25.75 -10.00 42.08
CA ARG A 75 25.86 -9.18 43.30
C ARG A 75 25.22 -9.86 44.50
N ARG A 76 24.09 -10.57 44.33
CA ARG A 76 23.49 -11.39 45.40
C ARG A 76 24.44 -12.45 45.92
N ARG A 77 25.12 -13.19 45.02
CA ARG A 77 26.13 -14.18 45.43
C ARG A 77 27.31 -13.55 46.17
N GLN A 78 27.71 -12.33 45.78
CA GLN A 78 28.79 -11.61 46.45
C GLN A 78 28.37 -11.09 47.82
N LEU A 79 27.12 -10.66 47.98
CA LEU A 79 26.53 -10.31 49.26
C LEU A 79 26.53 -11.51 50.20
N GLU A 80 26.00 -12.66 49.76
CA GLU A 80 26.01 -13.91 50.54
C GLU A 80 27.43 -14.28 51.02
N LEU A 81 28.44 -14.12 50.15
CA LEU A 81 29.83 -14.36 50.52
C LEU A 81 30.35 -13.36 51.55
N ALA A 82 30.03 -12.07 51.40
CA ALA A 82 30.45 -11.02 52.34
C ALA A 82 29.81 -11.18 53.72
N GLU A 83 28.55 -11.64 53.77
CA GLU A 83 27.84 -11.97 55.00
C GLU A 83 28.54 -13.10 55.77
N VAL A 84 29.04 -14.12 55.06
CA VAL A 84 29.82 -15.21 55.67
C VAL A 84 31.14 -14.71 56.27
N THR A 85 31.79 -13.73 55.66
CA THR A 85 33.05 -13.16 56.18
C THR A 85 32.82 -12.15 57.31
N GLY A 86 31.59 -11.65 57.48
CA GLY A 86 31.24 -10.66 58.51
C GLY A 86 31.83 -9.27 58.27
N ASP A 87 32.28 -8.99 57.04
CA ASP A 87 32.86 -7.68 56.69
C ASP A 87 31.74 -6.69 56.39
N ALA A 88 31.44 -5.83 57.37
CA ALA A 88 30.33 -4.89 57.30
C ALA A 88 30.41 -3.92 56.12
N GLU A 89 31.61 -3.51 55.70
CA GLU A 89 31.77 -2.59 54.57
C GLU A 89 31.44 -3.29 53.24
N LEU A 90 31.92 -4.52 53.06
CA LEU A 90 31.63 -5.32 51.86
C LEU A 90 30.15 -5.72 51.79
N ILE A 91 29.52 -6.04 52.92
CA ILE A 91 28.08 -6.34 52.99
C ILE A 91 27.27 -5.11 52.54
N ALA A 92 27.55 -3.94 53.12
CA ALA A 92 26.83 -2.72 52.78
C ALA A 92 26.95 -2.37 51.29
N PHE A 93 28.16 -2.46 50.74
CA PHE A 93 28.40 -2.21 49.32
C PHE A 93 27.67 -3.21 48.41
N ALA A 94 27.73 -4.51 48.73
CA ALA A 94 27.08 -5.53 47.92
C ALA A 94 25.55 -5.41 47.97
N GLN A 95 24.99 -5.04 49.13
CA GLN A 95 23.57 -4.78 49.30
C GLN A 95 23.09 -3.61 48.42
N GLU A 96 23.81 -2.48 48.44
CA GLU A 96 23.47 -1.32 47.60
C GLU A 96 23.53 -1.67 46.10
N GLU A 97 24.52 -2.44 45.68
CA GLU A 97 24.64 -2.90 44.30
C GLU A 97 23.50 -3.85 43.90
N VAL A 98 23.08 -4.77 44.78
CA VAL A 98 21.91 -5.64 44.53
C VAL A 98 20.67 -4.78 44.30
N GLU A 99 20.38 -3.84 45.20
CA GLU A 99 19.22 -2.97 45.09
C GLU A 99 19.26 -2.11 43.82
N ALA A 100 20.43 -1.61 43.43
CA ALA A 100 20.60 -0.83 42.21
C ALA A 100 20.29 -1.63 40.94
N TYR A 101 20.80 -2.86 40.82
CA TYR A 101 20.54 -3.72 39.66
C TYR A 101 19.12 -4.26 39.65
N GLU A 102 18.55 -4.66 40.78
CA GLU A 102 17.14 -5.07 40.87
C GLU A 102 16.19 -3.94 40.49
N GLY A 103 16.45 -2.73 40.98
CA GLY A 103 15.71 -1.54 40.57
C GLY A 103 15.83 -1.26 39.07
N ARG A 104 16.99 -1.51 38.46
CA ARG A 104 17.18 -1.40 37.01
C ARG A 104 16.36 -2.45 36.25
N VAL A 105 16.40 -3.71 36.67
CA VAL A 105 15.61 -4.80 36.07
C VAL A 105 14.12 -4.48 36.10
N ALA A 106 13.61 -3.97 37.23
CA ALA A 106 12.20 -3.61 37.37
C ALA A 106 11.80 -2.48 36.39
N ARG A 107 12.63 -1.44 36.25
CA ARG A 107 12.38 -0.34 35.30
C ARG A 107 12.41 -0.84 33.85
N LEU A 108 13.41 -1.62 33.48
CA LEU A 108 13.55 -2.17 32.13
C LEU A 108 12.41 -3.12 31.78
N SER A 109 12.00 -3.99 32.70
CA SER A 109 10.86 -4.90 32.52
C SER A 109 9.56 -4.13 32.23
N THR A 110 9.34 -3.03 32.96
CA THR A 110 8.19 -2.16 32.72
C THR A 110 8.26 -1.52 31.33
N SER A 111 9.41 -0.96 30.96
CA SER A 111 9.63 -0.36 29.62
C SER A 111 9.44 -1.37 28.49
N ILE A 112 9.91 -2.61 28.65
CA ILE A 112 9.73 -3.69 27.67
C ILE A 112 8.24 -4.01 27.52
N GLN A 113 7.50 -4.10 28.63
CA GLN A 113 6.07 -4.38 28.60
C GLN A 113 5.30 -3.29 27.84
N ASP A 114 5.62 -2.03 28.09
CA ASP A 114 4.97 -0.90 27.42
C ASP A 114 5.35 -0.83 25.94
N ALA A 115 6.63 -0.98 25.61
CA ALA A 115 7.11 -1.06 24.23
C ALA A 115 6.44 -2.21 23.46
N THR A 116 6.21 -3.36 24.09
CA THR A 116 5.51 -4.51 23.50
C THR A 116 4.05 -4.18 23.19
N LYS A 117 3.33 -3.56 24.13
CA LYS A 117 1.93 -3.15 23.92
C LYS A 117 1.81 -2.13 22.77
N GLU A 118 2.70 -1.15 22.75
CA GLU A 118 2.74 -0.14 21.70
C GLU A 118 3.03 -0.74 20.33
N LEU A 119 4.02 -1.64 20.26
CA LEU A 119 4.40 -2.32 19.01
C LEU A 119 3.24 -3.13 18.44
N LEU A 120 2.56 -3.94 19.25
CA LEU A 120 1.37 -4.72 18.83
C LEU A 120 0.25 -3.83 18.30
N SER A 121 0.03 -2.67 18.92
CA SER A 121 -0.97 -1.69 18.47
C SER A 121 -0.56 -1.07 17.13
N LEU A 122 0.72 -0.76 16.93
CA LEU A 122 1.24 -0.22 15.68
C LEU A 122 1.19 -1.25 14.55
N GLU A 123 1.53 -2.51 14.81
CA GLU A 123 1.46 -3.62 13.85
C GLU A 123 0.04 -3.81 13.29
N ARG A 124 -0.97 -3.80 14.17
CA ARG A 124 -2.38 -3.90 13.74
C ARG A 124 -2.75 -2.76 12.79
N LYS A 125 -2.42 -1.52 13.14
CA LYS A 125 -2.68 -0.34 12.31
C LYS A 125 -1.91 -0.40 11.00
N PHE A 126 -0.69 -0.90 11.02
CA PHE A 126 0.15 -1.05 9.84
C PHE A 126 -0.44 -2.07 8.85
N GLU A 127 -0.95 -3.19 9.32
CA GLU A 127 -1.66 -4.14 8.45
C GLU A 127 -2.95 -3.56 7.87
N GLU A 128 -3.74 -2.82 8.67
CA GLU A 128 -4.90 -2.09 8.15
C GLU A 128 -4.51 -1.10 7.03
N MET A 129 -3.39 -0.39 7.18
CA MET A 129 -2.88 0.51 6.14
C MET A 129 -2.51 -0.25 4.87
N LYS A 130 -1.82 -1.39 4.98
CA LYS A 130 -1.46 -2.23 3.83
C LYS A 130 -2.70 -2.72 3.08
N HIS A 131 -3.76 -3.12 3.78
CA HIS A 131 -5.03 -3.49 3.16
C HIS A 131 -5.64 -2.32 2.38
N ARG A 132 -5.69 -1.12 2.97
CA ARG A 132 -6.23 0.06 2.30
C ARG A 132 -5.46 0.45 1.04
N VAL A 133 -4.13 0.34 1.04
CA VAL A 133 -3.32 0.58 -0.17
C VAL A 133 -3.67 -0.41 -1.29
N LYS A 134 -3.90 -1.69 -0.94
CA LYS A 134 -4.35 -2.70 -1.91
C LYS A 134 -5.75 -2.38 -2.46
N ASP A 135 -6.68 -1.97 -1.59
CA ASP A 135 -8.03 -1.59 -2.02
C ASP A 135 -8.02 -0.38 -2.96
N MET A 136 -7.16 0.61 -2.68
CA MET A 136 -6.96 1.75 -3.57
C MET A 136 -6.45 1.32 -4.95
N ARG A 137 -5.52 0.36 -5.01
CA ARG A 137 -5.04 -0.21 -6.27
C ARG A 137 -6.16 -0.88 -7.06
N VAL A 138 -7.04 -1.62 -6.39
CA VAL A 138 -8.21 -2.23 -7.05
C VAL A 138 -9.12 -1.16 -7.63
N ARG A 139 -9.44 -0.10 -6.87
CA ARG A 139 -10.25 1.03 -7.34
C ARG A 139 -9.61 1.76 -8.53
N GLN A 140 -8.29 1.94 -8.50
CA GLN A 140 -7.53 2.54 -9.60
C GLN A 140 -7.72 1.73 -10.89
N LEU A 141 -7.58 0.40 -10.83
CA LEU A 141 -7.79 -0.48 -11.99
C LEU A 141 -9.23 -0.42 -12.50
N GLN A 142 -10.22 -0.37 -11.60
CA GLN A 142 -11.63 -0.24 -11.97
C GLN A 142 -11.93 1.08 -12.69
N LEU A 143 -11.38 2.21 -12.21
CA LEU A 143 -11.54 3.51 -12.86
C LEU A 143 -10.88 3.56 -14.22
N MET A 144 -9.65 3.04 -14.34
CA MET A 144 -8.95 2.93 -15.63
C MET A 144 -9.76 2.09 -16.64
N GLY A 145 -10.35 0.97 -16.18
CA GLY A 145 -11.21 0.13 -16.99
C GLY A 145 -12.45 0.87 -17.48
N LYS A 146 -13.14 1.59 -16.58
CA LYS A 146 -14.33 2.39 -16.92
C LYS A 146 -14.00 3.51 -17.90
N GLU A 147 -12.92 4.25 -17.67
CA GLU A 147 -12.46 5.32 -18.57
C GLU A 147 -12.11 4.78 -19.95
N ASN A 148 -11.49 3.59 -20.04
CA ASN A 148 -11.20 2.95 -21.33
C ASN A 148 -12.49 2.62 -22.09
N VAL A 149 -13.50 2.05 -21.40
CA VAL A 149 -14.81 1.77 -22.01
C VAL A 149 -15.50 3.04 -22.49
N THR A 150 -15.55 4.10 -21.68
CA THR A 150 -16.14 5.38 -22.07
C THR A 150 -15.43 5.99 -23.26
N ARG A 151 -14.09 6.02 -23.27
CA ARG A 151 -13.31 6.53 -24.41
C ARG A 151 -13.52 5.70 -25.68
N ALA A 152 -13.65 4.38 -25.56
CA ALA A 152 -13.94 3.51 -26.69
C ALA A 152 -15.34 3.79 -27.26
N GLN A 153 -16.37 3.91 -26.39
CA GLN A 153 -17.73 4.28 -26.78
C GLN A 153 -17.77 5.64 -27.48
N GLU A 154 -17.13 6.66 -26.93
CA GLU A 154 -17.05 7.99 -27.55
C GLU A 154 -16.42 7.95 -28.95
N LYS A 155 -15.34 7.16 -29.13
CA LYS A 155 -14.70 6.98 -30.45
C LYS A 155 -15.60 6.23 -31.43
N MET A 156 -16.30 5.20 -30.98
CA MET A 156 -17.26 4.44 -31.79
C MET A 156 -18.45 5.31 -32.20
N ASP A 157 -19.03 6.07 -31.27
CA ASP A 157 -20.17 6.97 -31.55
C ASP A 157 -19.79 8.07 -32.55
N ARG A 158 -18.57 8.62 -32.47
CA ARG A 158 -18.04 9.57 -33.46
C ARG A 158 -17.89 8.96 -34.85
N PHE A 159 -17.57 7.68 -34.94
CA PHE A 159 -17.46 6.97 -36.22
C PHE A 159 -18.84 6.59 -36.79
N VAL A 160 -19.79 6.20 -35.93
CA VAL A 160 -21.15 5.78 -36.31
C VAL A 160 -22.08 6.97 -36.61
N LYS A 161 -21.76 8.17 -36.13
CA LYS A 161 -22.41 9.42 -36.55
C LYS A 161 -21.58 10.10 -37.64
N PRO A 162 -21.72 9.69 -38.93
CA PRO A 162 -21.29 10.55 -40.01
C PRO A 162 -22.10 11.84 -39.90
N ASP A 163 -21.44 12.99 -39.96
CA ASP A 163 -22.11 14.24 -40.28
C ASP A 163 -23.01 13.96 -41.51
N GLN A 164 -24.23 14.49 -41.51
CA GLN A 164 -25.12 14.53 -42.66
C GLN A 164 -24.60 15.47 -43.76
N SER A 165 -23.28 15.50 -43.94
CA SER A 165 -22.50 16.32 -44.86
C SER A 165 -21.55 15.44 -45.70
N PHE A 166 -21.92 14.19 -45.98
CA PHE A 166 -21.33 13.48 -47.11
C PHE A 166 -22.00 13.97 -48.40
N SER A 167 -21.75 15.24 -48.73
CA SER A 167 -22.02 15.76 -50.04
C SER A 167 -20.89 15.34 -50.98
N THR A 168 -21.29 14.50 -51.94
CA THR A 168 -20.73 14.31 -53.28
C THR A 168 -19.45 13.47 -53.43
N LEU A 169 -19.54 12.56 -54.40
CA LEU A 169 -18.50 11.69 -54.97
C LEU A 169 -17.21 12.45 -55.39
N ASP A 170 -17.22 13.77 -55.41
CA ASP A 170 -16.07 14.61 -55.76
C ASP A 170 -14.96 14.58 -54.69
N ASP A 171 -15.29 14.40 -53.40
CA ASP A 171 -14.29 14.27 -52.33
C ASP A 171 -13.61 12.88 -52.32
N LEU A 172 -14.25 11.87 -52.92
CA LEU A 172 -13.64 10.55 -53.11
C LEU A 172 -12.55 10.58 -54.19
N HIS A 173 -12.68 11.43 -55.20
CA HIS A 173 -11.67 11.56 -56.26
C HIS A 173 -10.38 12.23 -55.74
N SER A 174 -10.50 13.26 -54.91
CA SER A 174 -9.37 13.97 -54.31
C SER A 174 -8.66 13.15 -53.20
N TYR A 175 -9.37 12.21 -52.56
CA TYR A 175 -8.76 11.22 -51.65
C TYR A 175 -7.99 10.12 -52.40
N ILE A 176 -8.50 9.66 -53.55
CA ILE A 176 -7.83 8.63 -54.39
C ILE A 176 -6.56 9.18 -55.05
N GLU A 177 -6.54 10.46 -55.46
CA GLU A 177 -5.31 11.10 -55.99
C GLU A 177 -4.20 11.25 -54.94
N ASN A 178 -4.53 11.31 -53.65
CA ASN A 178 -3.56 11.45 -52.55
C ASN A 178 -3.09 10.11 -51.93
N LEU A 179 -3.60 8.97 -52.41
CA LEU A 179 -3.15 7.62 -52.00
C LEU A 179 -1.85 7.17 -52.70
N GLY A 180 -1.20 8.05 -53.45
CA GLY A 180 0.15 7.90 -53.97
C GLY A 180 1.23 8.10 -52.89
N GLY A 181 1.25 7.24 -51.86
CA GLY A 181 2.44 7.02 -51.04
C GLY A 181 2.30 7.24 -49.54
N ARG A 182 2.04 6.16 -48.79
CA ARG A 182 2.86 5.72 -47.64
C ARG A 182 2.27 4.48 -46.96
N THR A 183 3.06 3.40 -47.03
CA THR A 183 3.31 2.38 -46.00
C THR A 183 2.14 1.84 -45.16
N ARG A 184 1.83 0.56 -45.46
CA ARG A 184 1.17 -0.46 -44.62
C ARG A 184 1.52 -0.34 -43.13
N THR A 185 0.50 -0.25 -42.29
CA THR A 185 0.53 -0.73 -40.89
C THR A 185 -0.36 -1.98 -40.79
N PRO A 186 0.02 -3.02 -40.02
CA PRO A 186 -0.81 -4.20 -39.88
C PRO A 186 -2.01 -3.91 -38.99
N GLN A 187 -3.18 -4.33 -39.45
CA GLN A 187 -4.48 -4.18 -38.79
C GLN A 187 -4.50 -4.98 -37.48
N THR A 188 -4.72 -4.30 -36.36
CA THR A 188 -5.00 -4.93 -35.07
C THR A 188 -6.46 -5.38 -35.07
N HIS A 189 -6.68 -6.69 -35.18
CA HIS A 189 -8.02 -7.28 -35.16
C HIS A 189 -8.72 -7.06 -33.79
N SER A 190 -10.02 -6.80 -33.83
CA SER A 190 -10.89 -6.62 -32.67
C SER A 190 -11.00 -7.89 -31.82
N SER A 191 -11.15 -7.75 -30.50
CA SER A 191 -11.34 -8.90 -29.59
C SER A 191 -12.62 -9.70 -29.87
N MET A 192 -13.60 -9.12 -30.56
CA MET A 192 -14.78 -9.83 -31.03
C MET A 192 -14.53 -10.62 -32.32
N GLU A 193 -13.70 -10.10 -33.24
CA GLU A 193 -13.23 -10.84 -34.42
C GLU A 193 -12.48 -12.10 -33.98
N GLN A 194 -11.59 -11.98 -33.00
CA GLN A 194 -10.86 -13.12 -32.44
C GLN A 194 -11.78 -14.16 -31.77
N ARG A 195 -12.92 -13.72 -31.21
CA ARG A 195 -13.93 -14.62 -30.62
C ARG A 195 -14.80 -15.29 -31.68
N LEU A 196 -15.08 -14.62 -32.79
CA LEU A 196 -15.79 -15.22 -33.93
C LEU A 196 -14.89 -16.20 -34.67
N ASP A 197 -13.63 -15.85 -34.93
CA ASP A 197 -12.61 -16.75 -35.51
C ASP A 197 -12.39 -18.02 -34.66
N SER A 198 -12.39 -17.88 -33.33
CA SER A 198 -12.25 -19.04 -32.45
C SER A 198 -13.49 -19.92 -32.44
N LEU A 199 -14.68 -19.33 -32.54
CA LEU A 199 -15.94 -20.06 -32.71
C LEU A 199 -15.99 -20.78 -34.07
N GLU A 200 -15.64 -20.14 -35.18
CA GLU A 200 -15.56 -20.75 -36.51
C GLU A 200 -14.59 -21.94 -36.54
N LYS A 201 -13.39 -21.79 -35.97
CA LYS A 201 -12.41 -22.88 -35.88
C LYS A 201 -12.88 -24.05 -35.01
N SER A 202 -13.66 -23.78 -33.96
CA SER A 202 -14.23 -24.83 -33.11
C SER A 202 -15.39 -25.58 -33.78
N ASN A 203 -16.16 -24.88 -34.63
CA ASN A 203 -17.28 -25.47 -35.36
C ASN A 203 -16.78 -26.30 -36.56
N ALA A 204 -15.75 -25.83 -37.27
CA ALA A 204 -15.09 -26.58 -38.35
C ALA A 204 -14.47 -27.92 -37.84
N LYS A 205 -13.84 -27.90 -36.66
CA LYS A 205 -13.31 -29.13 -36.04
C LYS A 205 -14.39 -30.13 -35.60
N SER A 206 -15.62 -29.68 -35.38
CA SER A 206 -16.75 -30.57 -35.04
C SER A 206 -17.40 -31.20 -36.27
N GLN A 207 -17.12 -30.71 -37.48
CA GLN A 207 -17.63 -31.28 -38.74
C GLN A 207 -16.68 -32.31 -39.38
N ASP A 208 -15.42 -32.40 -38.93
CA ASP A 208 -14.45 -33.42 -39.37
C ASP A 208 -14.45 -34.70 -38.50
N ILE A 209 -15.41 -34.84 -37.58
CA ILE A 209 -15.61 -36.06 -36.78
C ILE A 209 -17.06 -36.56 -36.97
N VAL A 210 -17.36 -37.01 -38.20
CA VAL A 210 -18.37 -38.02 -38.55
C VAL A 210 -17.82 -38.77 -39.76
#